data_AF-A0A2U3KQ13-F1
#
_entry.id   AF-A0A2U3KQ13-F1
#
_cell.length_a   1.000
_cell.length_b   1.000
_cell.length_c   1.000
_cell.angle_alpha   90.00
_cell.angle_beta   90.00
_cell.angle_gamma   90.00
#
_symmetry.space_group_name_H-M   'P 1'
#
loop_
_entity.id
_entity.type
_entity.pdbx_description
1 polymer ?
#
loop_
_entity_poly.entity_id
_entity_poly.type
_entity_poly.pdbx_seq_one_letter_code
_entity_poly.pdbx_strand_id
1 'polypeptide(L)'
;MLALKKFIPCYASAPCIKTHTALLAAWIESNILLQLASAPFDKQDETLVPEAGSCVNCPKRTGFNKLLFPDVRKDSCTSPDCFRAKIDASVKKTLETKPQLIQISAAWNSREGAPLGRNQYVELEIKKPKANGASTKLSAVQKPCDKMTEAIVMDGGKRGQVVKVCADPACRTHHPNTPSPQQVERERAEERKRIEKEKLAITTRHRVLATILQRASAPLKKADLLAVAHYLIGHLSYSQVPVLAKRHKVEAKKDSASAQELLAKQVGTYDEAELCKLLLEISLLDSAYQRSTASRDDVLMDAAKRYRVDTERLQKAVAEELAAKREKKTKAGAKPKNRKTA
;
A
#
# COMPACT_ATOMS: atom_id res chain seq x y z
N MET A 1 -5.52 -13.19 -29.29
CA MET A 1 -6.37 -13.23 -28.09
C MET A 1 -5.49 -13.15 -26.86
N LEU A 2 -5.54 -12.04 -26.13
CA LEU A 2 -5.20 -11.97 -24.70
C LEU A 2 -5.80 -10.67 -24.17
N ALA A 3 -6.98 -10.81 -23.58
CA ALA A 3 -7.76 -9.71 -23.03
C ALA A 3 -7.21 -9.34 -21.65
N LEU A 4 -6.49 -8.22 -21.55
CA LEU A 4 -6.24 -7.58 -20.26
C LEU A 4 -7.53 -6.87 -19.81
N LYS A 5 -8.33 -7.59 -19.03
CA LYS A 5 -9.46 -7.05 -18.27
C LYS A 5 -8.96 -6.38 -16.98
N LYS A 6 -9.62 -5.27 -16.65
CA LYS A 6 -9.65 -4.51 -15.37
C LYS A 6 -8.61 -3.39 -15.21
N PHE A 7 -8.91 -2.28 -15.88
CA PHE A 7 -8.59 -0.93 -15.43
C PHE A 7 -9.31 -0.67 -14.09
N ILE A 8 -8.58 -0.42 -13.02
CA ILE A 8 -9.11 0.09 -11.76
C ILE A 8 -8.90 1.61 -11.78
N PRO A 9 -9.96 2.44 -11.78
CA PRO A 9 -9.77 3.87 -11.61
C PRO A 9 -9.43 4.18 -10.15
N CYS A 10 -8.21 4.64 -9.90
CA CYS A 10 -7.82 5.31 -8.66
C CYS A 10 -8.65 6.60 -8.53
N TYR A 11 -9.56 6.64 -7.57
CA TYR A 11 -10.14 7.89 -7.09
C TYR A 11 -9.49 8.29 -5.77
N ALA A 12 -8.90 9.49 -5.79
CA ALA A 12 -8.31 10.16 -4.66
C ALA A 12 -9.40 10.67 -3.71
N SER A 13 -9.37 10.18 -2.47
CA SER A 13 -9.77 10.93 -1.28
C SER A 13 -8.85 10.54 -0.13
N ALA A 14 -7.91 11.44 0.19
CA ALA A 14 -7.01 11.54 1.35
C ALA A 14 -6.30 10.27 1.89
N PRO A 15 -4.97 10.32 2.12
CA PRO A 15 -4.17 9.13 2.44
C PRO A 15 -4.36 8.72 3.90
N CYS A 16 -5.12 7.66 4.16
CA CYS A 16 -4.88 6.87 5.35
C CYS A 16 -3.89 5.77 4.95
N ILE A 17 -2.59 6.06 5.00
CA ILE A 17 -1.56 5.02 4.99
C ILE A 17 -1.76 4.24 6.30
N LYS A 18 -2.71 3.31 6.31
CA LYS A 18 -2.80 2.31 7.36
C LYS A 18 -1.60 1.41 7.13
N THR A 19 -0.59 1.50 7.99
CA THR A 19 0.52 0.54 8.01
C THR A 19 -0.03 -0.88 7.98
N HIS A 20 0.71 -1.85 7.43
CA HIS A 20 0.29 -3.25 7.44
C HIS A 20 -0.10 -3.73 8.85
N THR A 21 0.55 -3.19 9.88
CA THR A 21 0.22 -3.43 11.29
C THR A 21 -1.14 -2.87 11.70
N ALA A 22 -1.50 -1.65 11.28
CA ALA A 22 -2.81 -1.06 11.55
C ALA A 22 -3.94 -1.80 10.81
N LEU A 23 -3.67 -2.30 9.59
CA LEU A 23 -4.61 -3.14 8.86
C LEU A 23 -4.83 -4.49 9.55
N LEU A 24 -3.76 -5.14 10.01
CA LEU A 24 -3.85 -6.39 10.77
C LEU A 24 -4.61 -6.20 12.08
N ALA A 25 -4.31 -5.15 12.85
CA ALA A 25 -5.00 -4.85 14.10
C ALA A 25 -6.51 -4.67 13.88
N ALA A 26 -6.90 -3.86 12.89
CA ALA A 26 -8.31 -3.67 12.54
C ALA A 26 -8.99 -4.97 12.10
N TRP A 27 -8.27 -5.84 11.38
CA TRP A 27 -8.79 -7.15 11.00
C TRP A 27 -9.00 -8.08 12.20
N ILE A 28 -8.06 -8.11 13.16
CA ILE A 28 -8.17 -8.90 14.39
C ILE A 28 -9.36 -8.42 15.23
N GLU A 29 -9.51 -7.11 15.44
CA GLU A 29 -10.65 -6.56 16.20
C GLU A 29 -12.01 -6.83 15.53
N SER A 30 -12.03 -6.97 14.21
CA SER A 30 -13.26 -7.20 13.45
C SER A 30 -13.58 -8.68 13.19
N ASN A 31 -12.65 -9.60 13.44
CA ASN A 31 -12.82 -11.02 13.12
C ASN A 31 -12.50 -11.99 14.26
N ILE A 32 -11.70 -11.58 15.25
CA ILE A 32 -11.24 -12.44 16.35
C ILE A 32 -11.69 -11.87 17.69
N LEU A 33 -11.37 -10.61 18.00
CA LEU A 33 -11.68 -9.96 19.28
C LEU A 33 -12.88 -9.02 19.14
N LEU A 34 -14.06 -9.60 19.00
CA LEU A 34 -15.30 -8.88 18.69
C LEU A 34 -15.83 -8.16 19.95
N GLN A 35 -15.68 -6.85 20.01
CA GLN A 35 -16.03 -6.06 21.19
C GLN A 35 -17.53 -6.15 21.50
N LEU A 36 -17.87 -6.66 22.69
CA LEU A 36 -19.26 -6.81 23.14
C LEU A 36 -19.92 -5.47 23.46
N ALA A 37 -19.13 -4.44 23.77
CA ALA A 37 -19.64 -3.09 24.04
C ALA A 37 -20.25 -2.42 22.79
N SER A 38 -19.79 -2.78 21.59
CA SER A 38 -20.28 -2.26 20.32
C SER A 38 -21.31 -3.18 19.64
N ALA A 39 -21.73 -4.26 20.31
CA ALA A 39 -22.71 -5.19 19.76
C ALA A 39 -24.07 -4.50 19.53
N PRO A 40 -24.72 -4.71 18.38
CA PRO A 40 -26.02 -4.10 18.05
C PRO A 40 -27.22 -4.81 18.71
N PHE A 41 -26.98 -5.76 19.59
CA PHE A 41 -27.99 -6.62 20.20
C PHE A 41 -27.84 -6.64 21.72
N ASP A 42 -28.91 -7.00 22.42
CA ASP A 42 -28.88 -7.14 23.87
C ASP A 42 -28.04 -8.38 24.27
N LYS A 43 -27.03 -8.16 25.11
CA LYS A 43 -26.13 -9.21 25.61
C LYS A 43 -26.83 -10.15 26.57
N GLN A 44 -27.92 -9.71 27.20
CA GLN A 44 -28.72 -10.49 28.14
C GLN A 44 -29.74 -11.40 27.44
N ASP A 45 -30.08 -11.13 26.18
CA ASP A 45 -31.13 -11.84 25.47
C ASP A 45 -30.71 -13.28 25.10
N GLU A 46 -31.31 -14.24 25.82
CA GLU A 46 -31.12 -15.68 25.63
C GLU A 46 -31.88 -16.22 24.40
N THR A 47 -32.87 -15.48 23.90
CA THR A 47 -33.77 -15.93 22.84
C THR A 47 -33.24 -15.65 21.43
N LEU A 48 -32.26 -14.75 21.29
CA LEU A 48 -31.65 -14.39 20.00
C LEU A 48 -31.09 -15.61 19.26
N VAL A 49 -30.34 -16.45 19.97
CA VAL A 49 -29.80 -17.72 19.48
C VAL A 49 -29.87 -18.71 20.66
N PRO A 50 -30.96 -19.50 20.76
CA PRO A 50 -31.24 -20.33 21.93
C PRO A 50 -30.09 -21.30 22.27
N GLU A 51 -29.44 -21.87 21.26
CA GLU A 51 -28.30 -22.78 21.41
C GLU A 51 -27.07 -22.13 22.07
N ALA A 52 -26.90 -20.81 21.88
CA ALA A 52 -25.75 -20.07 22.39
C ALA A 52 -26.01 -19.39 23.75
N GLY A 53 -27.27 -19.16 24.11
CA GLY A 53 -27.68 -18.47 25.34
C GLY A 53 -27.18 -17.01 25.43
N SER A 54 -27.19 -16.45 26.64
CA SER A 54 -26.78 -15.06 26.93
C SER A 54 -25.26 -14.85 26.85
N CYS A 55 -24.83 -13.67 26.37
CA CYS A 55 -23.42 -13.30 26.34
C CYS A 55 -22.85 -13.00 27.74
N VAL A 56 -23.70 -12.73 28.73
CA VAL A 56 -23.26 -12.34 30.09
C VAL A 56 -22.52 -13.45 30.80
N ASN A 57 -22.99 -14.69 30.65
CA ASN A 57 -22.40 -15.86 31.31
C ASN A 57 -21.62 -16.75 30.33
N CYS A 58 -21.35 -16.25 29.12
CA CYS A 58 -20.69 -17.02 28.08
C CYS A 58 -19.20 -17.26 28.45
N PRO A 59 -18.70 -18.51 28.42
CA PRO A 59 -17.29 -18.80 28.68
C PRO A 59 -16.36 -18.35 27.54
N LYS A 60 -16.92 -18.02 26.36
CA LYS A 60 -16.18 -17.58 25.16
C LYS A 60 -15.91 -16.08 25.12
N ARG A 61 -16.09 -15.37 26.24
CA ARG A 61 -15.77 -13.93 26.35
C ARG A 61 -14.43 -13.75 27.06
N THR A 62 -13.65 -12.76 26.63
CA THR A 62 -12.34 -12.48 27.24
C THR A 62 -12.48 -12.02 28.69
N GLY A 63 -13.62 -11.43 29.08
CA GLY A 63 -13.92 -11.01 30.44
C GLY A 63 -14.56 -12.08 31.34
N PHE A 64 -14.59 -13.37 30.96
CA PHE A 64 -15.20 -14.43 31.79
C PHE A 64 -14.42 -14.65 33.08
N ASN A 65 -13.10 -14.86 32.97
CA ASN A 65 -12.20 -15.09 34.10
C ASN A 65 -11.42 -13.81 34.44
N LYS A 66 -12.09 -12.85 35.08
CA LYS A 66 -11.50 -11.55 35.45
C LYS A 66 -10.25 -11.67 36.33
N LEU A 67 -10.19 -12.70 37.18
CA LEU A 67 -9.07 -12.90 38.11
C LEU A 67 -7.76 -13.28 37.41
N LEU A 68 -7.83 -13.98 36.28
CA LEU A 68 -6.65 -14.45 35.56
C LEU A 68 -6.09 -13.38 34.61
N PHE A 69 -6.92 -12.41 34.19
CA PHE A 69 -6.56 -11.43 33.16
C PHE A 69 -7.00 -10.01 33.53
N PRO A 70 -6.39 -9.39 34.56
CA PRO A 70 -6.75 -8.03 35.00
C PRO A 70 -6.50 -6.95 33.94
N ASP A 71 -5.59 -7.20 33.00
CA ASP A 71 -5.23 -6.26 31.93
C ASP A 71 -6.26 -6.18 30.79
N VAL A 72 -7.21 -7.12 30.73
CA VAL A 72 -8.25 -7.13 29.69
C VAL A 72 -9.30 -6.07 30.01
N ARG A 73 -9.11 -4.86 29.45
CA ARG A 73 -10.01 -3.73 29.66
C ARG A 73 -11.30 -3.79 28.84
N LYS A 74 -11.30 -4.45 27.68
CA LYS A 74 -12.44 -4.52 26.76
C LYS A 74 -12.92 -5.97 26.62
N ASP A 75 -14.11 -6.24 27.16
CA ASP A 75 -14.74 -7.55 27.03
C ASP A 75 -15.14 -7.81 25.57
N SER A 76 -14.64 -8.92 25.02
CA SER A 76 -14.76 -9.27 23.61
C SER A 76 -15.17 -10.74 23.46
N CYS A 77 -16.01 -11.02 22.48
CA CYS A 77 -16.35 -12.38 22.08
C CYS A 77 -15.23 -12.94 21.20
N THR A 78 -14.81 -14.19 21.47
CA THR A 78 -13.81 -14.91 20.66
C THR A 78 -14.42 -15.87 19.64
N SER A 79 -15.75 -15.93 19.55
CA SER A 79 -16.48 -16.81 18.63
C SER A 79 -17.15 -16.01 17.52
N PRO A 80 -16.54 -15.89 16.33
CA PRO A 80 -17.07 -15.08 15.25
C PRO A 80 -18.41 -15.58 14.70
N ASP A 81 -18.61 -16.89 14.61
CA ASP A 81 -19.84 -17.46 14.06
C ASP A 81 -21.04 -17.19 14.98
N CYS A 82 -20.86 -17.35 16.29
CA CYS A 82 -21.90 -17.03 17.28
C CYS A 82 -22.26 -15.54 17.26
N PHE A 83 -21.25 -14.66 17.21
CA PHE A 83 -21.47 -13.22 17.17
C PHE A 83 -22.20 -12.79 15.89
N ARG A 84 -21.82 -13.35 14.74
CA ARG A 84 -22.50 -13.09 13.45
C ARG A 84 -23.94 -13.61 13.47
N ALA A 85 -24.18 -14.83 13.96
CA ALA A 85 -25.54 -15.38 14.07
C ALA A 85 -26.45 -14.50 14.96
N LYS A 86 -25.92 -13.98 16.08
CA LYS A 86 -26.65 -13.05 16.95
C LYS A 86 -26.94 -11.71 16.27
N ILE A 87 -26.00 -11.16 15.49
CA ILE A 87 -26.26 -9.97 14.67
C ILE A 87 -27.39 -10.23 13.68
N ASP A 88 -27.35 -11.36 12.98
CA ASP A 88 -28.31 -11.69 11.93
C ASP A 88 -29.72 -11.87 12.50
N ALA A 89 -29.83 -12.57 13.64
CA ALA A 89 -31.08 -12.71 14.38
C ALA A 89 -31.60 -11.34 14.88
N SER A 90 -30.72 -10.47 15.37
CA SER A 90 -31.09 -9.12 15.82
C SER A 90 -31.56 -8.23 14.67
N VAL A 91 -30.90 -8.30 13.51
CA VAL A 91 -31.30 -7.58 12.30
C VAL A 91 -32.68 -8.04 11.87
N LYS A 92 -32.92 -9.35 11.81
CA LYS A 92 -34.22 -9.94 11.44
C LYS A 92 -35.33 -9.47 12.40
N LYS A 93 -35.12 -9.60 13.71
CA LYS A 93 -36.06 -9.15 14.75
C LYS A 93 -36.37 -7.65 14.63
N THR A 94 -35.35 -6.84 14.32
CA THR A 94 -35.51 -5.38 14.17
C THR A 94 -36.31 -5.02 12.92
N LEU A 95 -36.08 -5.71 11.79
CA LEU A 95 -36.85 -5.53 10.56
C LEU A 95 -38.31 -5.94 10.72
N GLU A 96 -38.58 -7.03 11.44
CA GLU A 96 -39.94 -7.48 11.78
C GLU A 96 -40.66 -6.50 12.70
N THR A 97 -39.95 -5.94 13.69
CA THR A 97 -40.53 -4.98 14.65
C THR A 97 -40.73 -3.59 14.05
N LYS A 98 -39.87 -3.19 13.11
CA LYS A 98 -39.86 -1.85 12.49
C LYS A 98 -39.66 -1.96 10.97
N PRO A 99 -40.70 -2.33 10.21
CA PRO A 99 -40.59 -2.48 8.76
C PRO A 99 -40.32 -1.15 8.03
N GLN A 100 -40.55 0.00 8.65
CA GLN A 100 -40.24 1.32 8.07
C GLN A 100 -38.74 1.67 8.02
N LEU A 101 -37.85 0.84 8.58
CA LEU A 101 -36.42 1.09 8.55
C LEU A 101 -35.85 0.93 7.14
N ILE A 102 -35.14 1.95 6.67
CA ILE A 102 -34.43 1.87 5.41
C ILE A 102 -33.20 0.98 5.58
N GLN A 103 -32.95 0.08 4.62
CA GLN A 103 -31.76 -0.74 4.65
C GLN A 103 -30.61 0.01 3.96
N ILE A 104 -29.48 0.17 4.64
CA ILE A 104 -28.28 0.82 4.09
C ILE A 104 -27.09 -0.12 4.09
N SER A 105 -26.18 0.08 3.15
CA SER A 105 -24.95 -0.68 2.98
C SER A 105 -23.73 0.21 2.90
N ALA A 106 -22.64 -0.21 3.57
CA ALA A 106 -21.34 0.42 3.47
C ALA A 106 -20.67 0.19 2.11
N ALA A 107 -21.16 -0.76 1.31
CA ALA A 107 -20.70 -1.00 -0.04
C ALA A 107 -21.30 0.02 -1.02
N TRP A 108 -20.56 0.32 -2.09
CA TRP A 108 -21.08 1.08 -3.21
C TRP A 108 -22.00 0.17 -4.02
N ASN A 109 -23.28 0.53 -4.09
CA ASN A 109 -24.26 -0.20 -4.87
C ASN A 109 -25.27 0.79 -5.50
N SER A 110 -25.88 0.38 -6.60
CA SER A 110 -26.92 1.16 -7.28
C SER A 110 -27.97 0.25 -7.92
N ARG A 111 -28.08 -0.98 -7.41
CA ARG A 111 -29.04 -1.97 -7.90
C ARG A 111 -30.39 -1.70 -7.25
N GLU A 112 -31.44 -1.72 -8.07
CA GLU A 112 -32.82 -1.60 -7.60
C GLU A 112 -33.17 -2.81 -6.72
N GLY A 113 -33.81 -2.57 -5.56
CA GLY A 113 -34.14 -3.60 -4.57
C GLY A 113 -33.00 -4.02 -3.64
N ALA A 114 -31.78 -3.48 -3.78
CA ALA A 114 -30.70 -3.67 -2.82
C ALA A 114 -30.72 -2.60 -1.70
N PRO A 115 -30.10 -2.86 -0.53
CA PRO A 115 -29.89 -1.82 0.49
C PRO A 115 -29.18 -0.60 -0.11
N LEU A 116 -29.55 0.62 0.29
CA LEU A 116 -28.96 1.85 -0.26
C LEU A 116 -27.44 1.86 -0.09
N GLY A 117 -26.73 2.07 -1.20
CA GLY A 117 -25.27 2.07 -1.21
C GLY A 117 -24.68 3.30 -0.53
N ARG A 118 -23.40 3.22 -0.17
CA ARG A 118 -22.66 4.28 0.55
C ARG A 118 -22.77 5.68 -0.07
N ASN A 119 -23.02 5.76 -1.37
CA ASN A 119 -23.14 6.99 -2.15
C ASN A 119 -24.54 7.60 -2.21
N GLN A 120 -25.52 6.94 -1.61
CA GLN A 120 -26.93 7.31 -1.69
C GLN A 120 -27.49 7.80 -0.34
N TYR A 121 -26.67 7.84 0.71
CA TYR A 121 -27.09 8.33 2.02
C TYR A 121 -25.96 9.06 2.74
N VAL A 122 -26.35 9.92 3.67
CA VAL A 122 -25.46 10.63 4.59
C VAL A 122 -25.81 10.24 6.03
N GLU A 123 -24.84 9.69 6.78
CA GLU A 123 -25.01 9.39 8.21
C GLU A 123 -25.04 10.67 9.05
N LEU A 124 -26.06 10.79 9.89
CA LEU A 124 -26.29 11.93 10.76
C LEU A 124 -25.86 11.59 12.19
N GLU A 125 -25.13 12.49 12.84
CA GLU A 125 -24.77 12.36 14.26
C GLU A 125 -25.68 13.26 15.11
N ILE A 126 -26.60 12.66 15.87
CA ILE A 126 -27.35 13.40 16.89
C ILE A 126 -26.61 13.27 18.22
N LYS A 127 -25.74 14.24 18.54
CA LYS A 127 -25.16 14.34 19.88
C LYS A 127 -26.15 15.03 20.82
N LYS A 128 -26.48 14.39 21.94
CA LYS A 128 -27.17 15.06 23.05
C LYS A 128 -26.27 16.19 23.56
N PRO A 129 -26.80 17.40 23.82
CA PRO A 129 -26.01 18.47 24.42
C PRO A 129 -25.43 17.98 25.75
N LYS A 130 -24.12 18.20 25.97
CA LYS A 130 -23.50 17.90 27.27
C LYS A 130 -24.07 18.85 28.32
N ALA A 131 -24.20 18.36 29.56
CA ALA A 131 -24.70 19.14 30.71
C ALA A 131 -23.95 20.47 30.95
N ASN A 132 -22.75 20.62 30.39
CA ASN A 132 -21.89 21.80 30.57
C ASN A 132 -21.99 22.82 29.41
N GLY A 133 -23.03 22.78 28.57
CA GLY A 133 -23.24 23.75 27.48
C GLY A 133 -22.25 23.69 26.30
N ALA A 134 -21.20 22.87 26.40
CA ALA A 134 -20.20 22.70 25.34
C ALA A 134 -20.75 21.81 24.20
N SER A 135 -21.09 22.42 23.06
CA SER A 135 -21.36 21.71 21.81
C SER A 135 -20.05 21.53 21.01
N THR A 136 -19.68 20.29 20.72
CA THR A 136 -18.63 20.02 19.74
C THR A 136 -19.18 20.39 18.36
N LYS A 137 -18.50 21.27 17.62
CA LYS A 137 -18.90 21.62 16.24
C LYS A 137 -19.00 20.33 15.41
N LEU A 138 -20.23 19.91 15.08
CA LEU A 138 -20.47 18.82 14.16
C LEU A 138 -20.00 19.23 12.76
N SER A 139 -19.46 18.28 11.99
CA SER A 139 -19.13 18.54 10.59
C SER A 139 -20.41 18.95 9.84
N ALA A 140 -20.30 19.84 8.85
CA ALA A 140 -21.45 20.33 8.08
C ALA A 140 -22.28 19.20 7.46
N VAL A 141 -21.64 18.07 7.16
CA VAL A 141 -22.23 16.88 6.54
C VAL A 141 -23.08 16.05 7.52
N GLN A 142 -22.81 16.11 8.82
CA GLN A 142 -23.50 15.28 9.84
C GLN A 142 -24.65 16.00 10.55
N LYS A 143 -25.01 17.21 10.11
CA LYS A 143 -26.06 18.01 10.72
C LYS A 143 -27.44 17.36 10.51
N PRO A 144 -28.31 17.30 11.52
CA PRO A 144 -29.70 16.86 11.34
C PRO A 144 -30.42 17.70 10.27
N CYS A 145 -31.31 17.05 9.52
CA CYS A 145 -32.18 17.69 8.53
C CYS A 145 -33.63 17.18 8.68
N ASP A 146 -34.60 17.89 8.13
CA ASP A 146 -36.03 17.53 8.24
C ASP A 146 -36.35 16.18 7.59
N LYS A 147 -35.55 15.76 6.60
CA LYS A 147 -35.70 14.49 5.87
C LYS A 147 -34.91 13.33 6.51
N MET A 148 -34.63 13.41 7.81
CA MET A 148 -33.91 12.36 8.51
C MET A 148 -34.78 11.12 8.68
N THR A 149 -34.22 9.95 8.40
CA THR A 149 -34.89 8.66 8.51
C THR A 149 -34.02 7.69 9.30
N GLU A 150 -34.65 6.73 9.99
CA GLU A 150 -33.94 5.65 10.65
C GLU A 150 -33.62 4.56 9.64
N ALA A 151 -32.37 4.12 9.64
CA ALA A 151 -31.87 3.08 8.76
C ALA A 151 -31.11 2.02 9.53
N ILE A 152 -31.24 0.77 9.10
CA ILE A 152 -30.48 -0.35 9.63
C ILE A 152 -29.31 -0.68 8.70
N VAL A 153 -28.12 -0.80 9.27
CA VAL A 153 -26.91 -1.15 8.53
C VAL A 153 -26.89 -2.66 8.25
N MET A 154 -26.85 -3.05 6.99
CA MET A 154 -26.92 -4.45 6.56
C MET A 154 -25.55 -5.15 6.49
N ASP A 155 -24.46 -4.40 6.35
CA ASP A 155 -23.10 -4.91 6.17
C ASP A 155 -22.02 -4.01 6.80
N GLY A 156 -20.79 -4.52 6.87
CA GLY A 156 -19.64 -3.81 7.44
C GLY A 156 -19.62 -3.76 8.98
N GLY A 157 -18.72 -2.94 9.54
CA GLY A 157 -18.44 -2.93 10.98
C GLY A 157 -19.57 -2.40 11.87
N LYS A 158 -20.56 -1.71 11.30
CA LYS A 158 -21.76 -1.22 12.02
C LYS A 158 -23.00 -2.09 11.78
N ARG A 159 -22.86 -3.28 11.18
CA ARG A 159 -23.98 -4.18 10.86
C ARG A 159 -24.91 -4.37 12.06
N GLY A 160 -26.21 -4.26 11.83
CA GLY A 160 -27.26 -4.36 12.84
C GLY A 160 -27.51 -3.09 13.65
N GLN A 161 -26.66 -2.06 13.55
CA GLN A 161 -26.93 -0.79 14.21
C GLN A 161 -28.00 0.00 13.46
N VAL A 162 -28.92 0.58 14.21
CA VAL A 162 -29.87 1.56 13.69
C VAL A 162 -29.23 2.95 13.78
N VAL A 163 -29.04 3.58 12.63
CA VAL A 163 -28.46 4.92 12.49
C VAL A 163 -29.47 5.85 11.86
N LYS A 164 -29.26 7.16 12.01
CA LYS A 164 -30.07 8.16 11.31
C LYS A 164 -29.35 8.61 10.07
N VAL A 165 -30.07 8.65 8.95
CA VAL A 165 -29.52 9.02 7.65
C VAL A 165 -30.42 10.02 6.94
N CYS A 166 -29.82 10.80 6.05
CA CYS A 166 -30.54 11.49 4.98
C CYS A 166 -30.23 10.76 3.67
N ALA A 167 -31.26 10.24 3.00
CA ALA A 167 -31.14 9.57 1.70
C ALA A 167 -31.74 10.41 0.55
N ASP A 168 -32.12 11.67 0.83
CA ASP A 168 -32.77 12.53 -0.15
C ASP A 168 -31.72 13.33 -0.95
N PRO A 169 -31.58 13.09 -2.27
CA PRO A 169 -30.58 13.75 -3.09
C PRO A 169 -30.86 15.25 -3.31
N ALA A 170 -32.09 15.71 -3.03
CA ALA A 170 -32.48 17.11 -3.11
C ALA A 170 -32.39 17.83 -1.74
N CYS A 171 -31.84 17.19 -0.71
CA CYS A 171 -31.66 17.83 0.60
C CYS A 171 -30.62 18.95 0.53
N ARG A 172 -31.06 20.21 0.58
CA ARG A 172 -30.19 21.40 0.52
C ARG A 172 -29.16 21.47 1.65
N THR A 173 -29.41 20.82 2.78
CA THR A 173 -28.48 20.75 3.92
C THR A 173 -27.23 19.92 3.59
N HIS A 174 -27.39 18.82 2.87
CA HIS A 174 -26.31 17.89 2.53
C HIS A 174 -25.80 18.02 1.10
N HIS A 175 -26.65 18.54 0.20
CA HIS A 175 -26.37 18.74 -1.22
C HIS A 175 -26.60 20.22 -1.64
N PRO A 176 -25.94 21.20 -0.99
CA PRO A 176 -26.17 22.63 -1.27
C PRO A 176 -25.73 23.04 -2.69
N ASN A 177 -24.73 22.36 -3.25
CA ASN A 177 -24.12 22.68 -4.54
C ASN A 177 -24.36 21.56 -5.57
N THR A 178 -25.60 21.08 -5.69
CA THR A 178 -25.92 20.07 -6.71
C THR A 178 -25.81 20.73 -8.09
N PRO A 179 -24.90 20.29 -8.98
CA PRO A 179 -24.72 20.90 -10.28
C PRO A 179 -25.96 20.70 -11.15
N SER A 180 -26.25 21.69 -12.01
CA SER A 180 -27.37 21.58 -12.95
C SER A 180 -27.10 20.47 -13.98
N PRO A 181 -28.14 19.87 -14.58
CA PRO A 181 -27.95 18.86 -15.63
C PRO A 181 -27.05 19.33 -16.79
N GLN A 182 -27.16 20.60 -17.17
CA GLN A 182 -26.31 21.23 -18.20
C GLN A 182 -24.84 21.34 -17.77
N GLN A 183 -24.58 21.68 -16.50
CA GLN A 183 -23.22 21.72 -15.96
C GLN A 183 -22.59 20.32 -15.95
N VAL A 184 -23.33 19.31 -15.50
CA VAL A 184 -22.87 17.91 -15.50
C VAL A 184 -22.58 17.42 -16.92
N GLU A 185 -23.43 17.77 -17.89
CA GLU A 185 -23.21 17.40 -19.29
C GLU A 185 -21.93 18.05 -19.86
N ARG A 186 -21.73 19.33 -19.57
CA ARG A 186 -20.52 20.08 -19.97
C ARG A 186 -19.26 19.47 -19.35
N GLU A 187 -19.25 19.20 -18.05
CA GLU A 187 -18.12 18.56 -17.35
C GLU A 187 -17.82 17.18 -17.95
N ARG A 188 -18.84 16.35 -18.21
CA ARG A 188 -18.66 15.06 -18.86
C ARG A 188 -18.11 15.20 -20.28
N ALA A 189 -18.53 16.22 -21.03
CA ALA A 189 -18.01 16.48 -22.37
C ALA A 189 -16.54 16.94 -22.34
N GLU A 190 -16.18 17.81 -21.40
CA GLU A 190 -14.79 18.24 -21.18
C GLU A 190 -13.91 17.07 -20.73
N GLU A 191 -14.41 16.20 -19.85
CA GLU A 191 -13.72 14.98 -19.43
C GLU A 191 -13.48 14.02 -20.59
N ARG A 192 -14.50 13.79 -21.43
CA ARG A 192 -14.35 12.96 -22.65
C ARG A 192 -13.27 13.51 -23.57
N LYS A 193 -13.24 14.82 -23.81
CA LYS A 193 -12.19 15.48 -24.61
C LYS A 193 -10.81 15.30 -23.99
N ARG A 194 -10.69 15.38 -22.66
CA ARG A 194 -9.42 15.16 -21.94
C ARG A 194 -8.94 13.71 -22.10
N ILE A 195 -9.82 12.73 -21.88
CA ILE A 195 -9.52 11.31 -22.05
C ILE A 195 -9.11 11.01 -23.49
N GLU A 196 -9.80 11.57 -24.48
CA GLU A 196 -9.45 11.39 -25.89
C GLU A 196 -8.07 11.96 -26.22
N LYS A 197 -7.77 13.17 -25.74
CA LYS A 197 -6.45 13.80 -25.91
C LYS A 197 -5.34 12.97 -25.26
N GLU A 198 -5.57 12.42 -24.07
CA GLU A 198 -4.63 11.54 -23.39
C GLU A 198 -4.43 10.22 -24.15
N LYS A 199 -5.51 9.58 -24.60
CA LYS A 199 -5.45 8.36 -25.43
C LYS A 199 -4.67 8.59 -26.72
N LEU A 200 -4.89 9.72 -27.39
CA LEU A 200 -4.14 10.11 -28.58
C LEU A 200 -2.65 10.26 -28.27
N ALA A 201 -2.31 10.93 -27.15
CA ALA A 201 -0.92 11.12 -26.72
C ALA A 201 -0.24 9.76 -26.41
N ILE A 202 -0.88 8.88 -25.66
CA ILE A 202 -0.36 7.54 -25.34
C ILE A 202 -0.17 6.73 -26.62
N THR A 203 -1.17 6.68 -27.49
CA THR A 203 -1.11 5.93 -28.75
C THR A 203 0.00 6.45 -29.65
N THR A 204 0.14 7.77 -29.76
CA THR A 204 1.22 8.41 -30.52
C THR A 204 2.59 8.02 -29.96
N ARG A 205 2.78 8.09 -28.63
CA ARG A 205 4.05 7.70 -27.98
C ARG A 205 4.39 6.23 -28.25
N HIS A 206 3.40 5.34 -28.18
CA HIS A 206 3.60 3.91 -28.47
C HIS A 206 3.97 3.67 -29.94
N ARG A 207 3.33 4.37 -30.88
CA ARG A 207 3.68 4.29 -32.30
C ARG A 207 5.08 4.84 -32.59
N VAL A 208 5.46 5.94 -31.95
CA VAL A 208 6.82 6.49 -32.05
C VAL A 208 7.84 5.47 -31.55
N LEU A 209 7.61 4.86 -30.39
CA LEU A 209 8.48 3.79 -29.87
C LEU A 209 8.60 2.63 -30.85
N ALA A 210 7.48 2.11 -31.35
CA ALA A 210 7.48 1.01 -32.32
C ALA A 210 8.28 1.36 -33.59
N THR A 211 8.14 2.60 -34.07
CA THR A 211 8.86 3.08 -35.26
C THR A 211 10.36 3.24 -34.98
N ILE A 212 10.75 3.69 -33.79
CA ILE A 212 12.16 3.74 -33.36
C ILE A 212 12.73 2.33 -33.35
N LEU A 213 12.03 1.36 -32.76
CA LEU A 213 12.48 -0.04 -32.68
C LEU A 213 12.60 -0.71 -34.05
N GLN A 214 11.75 -0.36 -35.02
CA GLN A 214 11.88 -0.83 -36.40
C GLN A 214 13.13 -0.26 -37.11
N ARG A 215 13.60 0.92 -36.71
CA ARG A 215 14.77 1.59 -37.30
C ARG A 215 16.06 1.32 -36.55
N ALA A 216 15.98 0.89 -35.29
CA ALA A 216 17.12 0.51 -34.48
C ALA A 216 17.81 -0.70 -35.13
N SER A 217 19.14 -0.64 -35.22
CA SER A 217 19.99 -1.71 -35.76
C SER A 217 21.19 -1.93 -34.85
N ALA A 218 21.80 -3.11 -34.94
CA ALA A 218 23.02 -3.43 -34.20
C ALA A 218 24.26 -3.04 -35.01
N PRO A 219 25.33 -2.51 -34.37
CA PRO A 219 25.40 -2.11 -32.97
C PRO A 219 24.65 -0.81 -32.67
N LEU A 220 24.21 -0.62 -31.42
CA LEU A 220 23.62 0.63 -30.96
C LEU A 220 24.63 1.77 -31.07
N LYS A 221 24.18 2.95 -31.52
CA LYS A 221 25.05 4.14 -31.67
C LYS A 221 25.34 4.75 -30.30
N LYS A 222 26.42 5.55 -30.20
CA LYS A 222 26.76 6.32 -28.98
C LYS A 222 25.57 7.00 -28.31
N ALA A 223 24.69 7.66 -29.08
CA ALA A 223 23.53 8.36 -28.54
C ALA A 223 22.53 7.42 -27.85
N ASP A 224 22.28 6.25 -28.44
CA ASP A 224 21.38 5.24 -27.87
C ASP A 224 22.01 4.61 -26.61
N LEU A 225 23.30 4.28 -26.66
CA LEU A 225 24.06 3.76 -25.52
C LEU A 225 24.07 4.75 -24.35
N LEU A 226 24.26 6.04 -24.61
CA LEU A 226 24.23 7.09 -23.61
C LEU A 226 22.83 7.24 -22.99
N ALA A 227 21.77 7.19 -23.81
CA ALA A 227 20.40 7.25 -23.33
C ALA A 227 20.06 6.07 -22.41
N VAL A 228 20.49 4.85 -22.75
CA VAL A 228 20.32 3.68 -21.89
C VAL A 228 21.14 3.83 -20.60
N ALA A 229 22.39 4.31 -20.68
CA ALA A 229 23.22 4.50 -19.51
C ALA A 229 22.62 5.52 -18.52
N HIS A 230 22.11 6.65 -19.01
CA HIS A 230 21.38 7.62 -18.19
C HIS A 230 20.12 7.04 -17.56
N TYR A 231 19.34 6.27 -18.33
CA TYR A 231 18.16 5.59 -17.80
C TYR A 231 18.53 4.64 -16.66
N LEU A 232 19.55 3.80 -16.83
CA LEU A 232 20.00 2.86 -15.80
C LEU A 232 20.51 3.57 -14.56
N ILE A 233 21.36 4.59 -14.70
CA ILE A 233 21.85 5.40 -13.57
C ILE A 233 20.68 6.07 -12.83
N GLY A 234 19.66 6.51 -13.56
CA GLY A 234 18.39 7.04 -13.02
C GLY A 234 17.65 6.07 -12.09
N HIS A 235 17.78 4.76 -12.32
CA HIS A 235 17.02 3.70 -11.65
C HIS A 235 17.89 2.80 -10.76
N LEU A 236 19.16 3.14 -10.54
CA LEU A 236 20.01 2.42 -9.59
C LEU A 236 19.40 2.48 -8.19
N SER A 237 19.46 1.35 -7.48
CA SER A 237 19.05 1.31 -6.08
C SER A 237 19.98 2.17 -5.21
N TYR A 238 19.47 2.64 -4.07
CA TYR A 238 20.23 3.43 -3.10
C TYR A 238 21.59 2.79 -2.72
N SER A 239 21.64 1.46 -2.68
CA SER A 239 22.86 0.71 -2.33
C SER A 239 23.89 0.63 -3.46
N GLN A 240 23.46 0.70 -4.72
CA GLN A 240 24.33 0.55 -5.90
C GLN A 240 25.02 1.86 -6.27
N VAL A 241 24.35 3.00 -6.10
CA VAL A 241 24.89 4.33 -6.44
C VAL A 241 26.26 4.60 -5.79
N PRO A 242 26.47 4.43 -4.46
CA PRO A 242 27.78 4.69 -3.85
C PRO A 242 28.85 3.68 -4.28
N VAL A 243 28.46 2.43 -4.55
CA VAL A 243 29.37 1.39 -5.03
C VAL A 243 29.90 1.73 -6.42
N LEU A 244 28.98 2.07 -7.34
CA LEU A 244 29.32 2.46 -8.70
C LEU A 244 30.13 3.77 -8.71
N ALA A 245 29.71 4.78 -7.94
CA ALA A 245 30.43 6.05 -7.81
C ALA A 245 31.89 5.83 -7.40
N LYS A 246 32.13 4.99 -6.39
CA LYS A 246 33.49 4.64 -5.96
C LYS A 246 34.31 3.96 -7.05
N ARG A 247 33.71 3.06 -7.83
CA ARG A 247 34.39 2.33 -8.92
C ARG A 247 34.79 3.26 -10.07
N HIS A 248 33.98 4.27 -10.36
CA HIS A 248 34.28 5.32 -11.35
C HIS A 248 35.03 6.53 -10.78
N LYS A 249 35.46 6.45 -9.50
CA LYS A 249 36.19 7.52 -8.79
C LYS A 249 35.41 8.84 -8.70
N VAL A 250 34.09 8.76 -8.56
CA VAL A 250 33.19 9.88 -8.30
C VAL A 250 33.01 10.03 -6.80
N GLU A 251 33.50 11.14 -6.25
CA GLU A 251 33.30 11.50 -4.85
C GLU A 251 32.33 12.67 -4.75
N ALA A 252 31.15 12.42 -4.18
CA ALA A 252 30.23 13.49 -3.82
C ALA A 252 30.74 14.20 -2.56
N LYS A 253 30.98 15.51 -2.66
CA LYS A 253 31.22 16.36 -1.47
C LYS A 253 29.91 16.57 -0.73
N LYS A 254 29.99 16.78 0.58
CA LYS A 254 28.85 16.89 1.52
C LYS A 254 27.80 17.94 1.12
N ASP A 255 28.20 18.95 0.35
CA ASP A 255 27.37 20.08 -0.12
C ASP A 255 27.28 20.17 -1.66
N SER A 256 27.49 19.07 -2.39
CA SER A 256 27.50 19.04 -3.86
C SER A 256 26.38 18.20 -4.47
N ALA A 257 26.24 18.25 -5.79
CA ALA A 257 25.33 17.42 -6.59
C ALA A 257 25.38 15.95 -6.15
N SER A 258 24.23 15.26 -6.21
CA SER A 258 24.14 13.86 -5.79
C SER A 258 25.15 12.98 -6.54
N ALA A 259 25.65 11.92 -5.91
CA ALA A 259 26.59 10.98 -6.56
C ALA A 259 26.02 10.43 -7.89
N GLN A 260 24.69 10.31 -7.97
CA GLN A 260 23.95 9.92 -9.16
C GLN A 260 24.03 10.97 -10.29
N GLU A 261 23.85 12.26 -9.97
CA GLU A 261 24.02 13.34 -10.95
C GLU A 261 25.46 13.48 -11.45
N LEU A 262 26.44 13.31 -10.56
CA LEU A 262 27.86 13.36 -10.92
C LEU A 262 28.23 12.18 -11.84
N LEU A 263 27.74 10.98 -11.55
CA LEU A 263 27.86 9.82 -12.43
C LEU A 263 27.22 10.08 -13.80
N ALA A 264 25.97 10.57 -13.83
CA ALA A 264 25.28 10.87 -15.09
C ALA A 264 26.04 11.90 -15.95
N LYS A 265 26.67 12.90 -15.32
CA LYS A 265 27.53 13.89 -15.98
C LYS A 265 28.80 13.26 -16.56
N GLN A 266 29.51 12.45 -15.76
CA GLN A 266 30.76 11.81 -16.21
C GLN A 266 30.51 10.86 -17.38
N VAL A 267 29.40 10.13 -17.38
CA VAL A 267 29.05 9.19 -18.46
C VAL A 267 28.82 9.90 -19.81
N GLY A 268 28.50 11.20 -19.79
CA GLY A 268 28.44 12.02 -21.00
C GLY A 268 29.77 12.14 -21.76
N THR A 269 30.91 11.90 -21.09
CA THR A 269 32.24 11.97 -21.72
C THR A 269 32.72 10.64 -22.30
N TYR A 270 31.99 9.54 -22.06
CA TYR A 270 32.44 8.19 -22.42
C TYR A 270 32.37 7.95 -23.94
N ASP A 271 33.27 7.11 -24.45
CA ASP A 271 33.17 6.56 -25.80
C ASP A 271 32.19 5.36 -25.87
N GLU A 272 31.96 4.81 -27.07
CA GLU A 272 31.02 3.70 -27.25
C GLU A 272 31.44 2.43 -26.48
N ALA A 273 32.74 2.16 -26.41
CA ALA A 273 33.27 0.99 -25.72
C ALA A 273 33.14 1.12 -24.20
N GLU A 274 33.42 2.31 -23.66
CA GLU A 274 33.24 2.66 -22.25
C GLU A 274 31.76 2.59 -21.84
N LEU A 275 30.85 3.08 -22.69
CA LEU A 275 29.41 2.97 -22.46
C LEU A 275 28.97 1.50 -22.43
N CYS A 276 29.44 0.66 -23.36
CA CYS A 276 29.11 -0.77 -23.35
C CYS A 276 29.59 -1.48 -22.09
N LYS A 277 30.82 -1.16 -21.62
CA LYS A 277 31.37 -1.70 -20.37
C LYS A 277 30.55 -1.26 -19.16
N LEU A 278 30.15 0.01 -19.10
CA LEU A 278 29.31 0.55 -18.03
C LEU A 278 27.94 -0.14 -17.96
N LEU A 279 27.28 -0.34 -19.10
CA LEU A 279 25.99 -1.04 -19.16
C LEU A 279 26.10 -2.47 -18.61
N LEU A 280 27.16 -3.19 -19.00
CA LEU A 280 27.44 -4.53 -18.48
C LEU A 280 27.76 -4.48 -16.99
N GLU A 281 28.61 -3.55 -16.54
CA GLU A 281 28.96 -3.39 -15.14
C GLU A 281 27.73 -3.17 -14.25
N ILE A 282 26.82 -2.27 -14.62
CA ILE A 282 25.58 -2.02 -13.89
C ILE A 282 24.74 -3.31 -13.78
N SER A 283 24.63 -4.07 -14.87
CA SER A 283 23.83 -5.31 -14.88
C SER A 283 24.43 -6.45 -14.03
N LEU A 284 25.76 -6.46 -13.86
CA LEU A 284 26.49 -7.51 -13.15
C LEU A 284 26.80 -7.14 -11.69
N LEU A 285 26.64 -5.86 -11.32
CA LEU A 285 27.09 -5.34 -10.04
C LEU A 285 26.42 -6.04 -8.86
N ASP A 286 25.11 -6.26 -8.91
CA ASP A 286 24.41 -6.91 -7.79
C ASP A 286 24.90 -8.33 -7.56
N SER A 287 25.04 -9.11 -8.63
CA SER A 287 25.58 -10.47 -8.58
C SER A 287 27.01 -10.48 -8.06
N ALA A 288 27.85 -9.51 -8.44
CA ALA A 288 29.21 -9.37 -7.91
C ALA A 288 29.28 -9.08 -6.40
N TYR A 289 28.23 -8.50 -5.82
CA TYR A 289 28.13 -8.21 -4.38
C TYR A 289 27.28 -9.24 -3.61
N GLN A 290 26.78 -10.30 -4.27
CA GLN A 290 26.09 -11.39 -3.58
C GLN A 290 27.07 -12.14 -2.68
N ARG A 291 26.61 -12.45 -1.46
CA ARG A 291 27.38 -13.19 -0.44
C ARG A 291 27.10 -14.70 -0.45
N SER A 292 26.08 -15.13 -1.20
CA SER A 292 25.67 -16.54 -1.30
C SER A 292 26.01 -17.05 -2.70
N THR A 293 26.58 -18.26 -2.77
CA THR A 293 27.05 -18.92 -4.00
C THR A 293 25.96 -19.75 -4.70
N ALA A 294 24.73 -19.75 -4.19
CA ALA A 294 23.70 -20.72 -4.56
C ALA A 294 22.42 -20.06 -5.14
N SER A 295 22.59 -19.08 -6.04
CA SER A 295 21.50 -18.58 -6.88
C SER A 295 21.43 -19.43 -8.16
N ARG A 296 20.23 -19.88 -8.55
CA ARG A 296 20.00 -20.60 -9.82
C ARG A 296 20.29 -19.73 -11.05
N ASP A 297 20.35 -18.41 -10.87
CA ASP A 297 20.54 -17.40 -11.91
C ASP A 297 21.75 -16.50 -11.57
N ASP A 298 22.96 -17.04 -11.63
CA ASP A 298 24.20 -16.27 -11.44
C ASP A 298 24.64 -15.61 -12.75
N VAL A 299 24.07 -14.43 -13.02
CA VAL A 299 24.30 -13.64 -14.22
C VAL A 299 25.78 -13.27 -14.41
N LEU A 300 26.54 -13.12 -13.31
CA LEU A 300 27.99 -12.85 -13.35
C LEU A 300 28.76 -14.07 -13.85
N MET A 301 28.45 -15.26 -13.35
CA MET A 301 29.10 -16.51 -13.80
C MET A 301 28.74 -16.84 -15.25
N ASP A 302 27.53 -16.54 -15.69
CA ASP A 302 27.17 -16.69 -17.11
C ASP A 302 27.85 -15.66 -18.02
N ALA A 303 28.05 -14.43 -17.54
CA ALA A 303 28.89 -13.46 -18.23
C ALA A 303 30.36 -13.94 -18.31
N ALA A 304 30.91 -14.49 -17.23
CA ALA A 304 32.26 -15.04 -17.22
C ALA A 304 32.46 -16.12 -18.29
N LYS A 305 31.49 -17.03 -18.46
CA LYS A 305 31.51 -18.03 -19.55
C LYS A 305 31.48 -17.38 -20.93
N ARG A 306 30.58 -16.42 -21.18
CA ARG A 306 30.46 -15.71 -22.47
C ARG A 306 31.76 -14.99 -22.87
N TYR A 307 32.43 -14.38 -21.90
CA TYR A 307 33.72 -13.70 -22.10
C TYR A 307 34.95 -14.61 -21.92
N ARG A 308 34.74 -15.92 -21.74
CA ARG A 308 35.80 -16.94 -21.57
C ARG A 308 36.78 -16.61 -20.44
N VAL A 309 36.25 -16.15 -19.32
CA VAL A 309 37.01 -15.86 -18.10
C VAL A 309 37.24 -17.16 -17.33
N ASP A 310 38.49 -17.48 -17.02
CA ASP A 310 38.88 -18.63 -16.21
C ASP A 310 38.65 -18.34 -14.71
N THR A 311 37.46 -18.73 -14.22
CA THR A 311 37.04 -18.46 -12.85
C THR A 311 37.82 -19.26 -11.81
N GLU A 312 38.28 -20.46 -12.15
CA GLU A 312 39.07 -21.29 -11.23
C GLU A 312 40.46 -20.72 -11.01
N ARG A 313 41.11 -20.26 -12.09
CA ARG A 313 42.39 -19.57 -12.00
C ARG A 313 42.27 -18.27 -11.21
N LEU A 314 41.21 -17.49 -11.42
CA LEU A 314 40.94 -16.28 -10.64
C LEU A 314 40.72 -16.60 -9.16
N GLN A 315 39.96 -17.65 -8.85
CA GLN A 315 39.72 -18.07 -7.47
C GLN A 315 41.03 -18.46 -6.76
N LYS A 316 41.92 -19.20 -7.43
CA LYS A 316 43.24 -19.55 -6.89
C LYS A 316 44.08 -18.31 -6.61
N ALA A 317 44.16 -17.39 -7.57
CA ALA A 317 44.91 -16.14 -7.42
C ALA A 317 44.38 -15.27 -6.26
N VAL A 318 43.05 -15.17 -6.11
CA VAL A 318 42.42 -14.43 -5.00
C VAL A 318 42.70 -15.12 -3.66
N ALA A 319 42.66 -16.44 -3.59
CA ALA A 319 42.98 -17.19 -2.37
C ALA A 319 44.42 -16.95 -1.92
N GLU A 320 45.37 -16.98 -2.86
CA GLU A 320 46.79 -16.67 -2.63
C GLU A 320 46.98 -15.22 -2.14
N GLU A 321 46.33 -14.25 -2.78
CA GLU A 321 46.41 -12.83 -2.38
C GLU A 321 45.85 -12.62 -0.96
N LEU A 322 44.73 -13.26 -0.62
CA LEU A 322 44.13 -13.18 0.70
C LEU A 322 44.99 -13.86 1.77
N ALA A 323 45.61 -15.01 1.46
CA ALA A 323 46.57 -15.68 2.33
C ALA A 323 47.79 -14.78 2.60
N ALA A 324 48.39 -14.20 1.56
CA ALA A 324 49.51 -13.27 1.69
C ALA A 324 49.16 -12.02 2.52
N LYS A 325 47.94 -11.47 2.36
CA LYS A 325 47.45 -10.35 3.19
C LYS A 325 47.26 -10.75 4.65
N ARG A 326 46.80 -11.97 4.95
CA ARG A 326 46.67 -12.50 6.32
C ARG A 326 48.03 -12.68 6.99
N GLU A 327 49.02 -13.20 6.26
CA GLU A 327 50.40 -13.34 6.76
C GLU A 327 51.08 -11.99 7.01
N LYS A 328 50.87 -10.99 6.14
CA LYS A 328 51.37 -9.63 6.37
C LYS A 328 50.75 -8.96 7.60
N LYS A 329 49.44 -9.15 7.83
CA LYS A 329 48.74 -8.62 9.01
C LYS A 329 49.18 -9.29 10.31
N THR A 330 49.38 -10.60 10.30
CA THR A 330 49.90 -11.34 11.48
C THR A 330 51.33 -10.92 11.82
N LYS A 331 52.20 -10.73 10.83
CA LYS A 331 53.56 -10.18 11.03
C LYS A 331 53.58 -8.72 11.48
N ALA A 332 52.64 -7.89 11.04
CA ALA A 332 52.51 -6.49 11.48
C ALA A 332 51.95 -6.36 12.91
N GLY A 333 51.05 -7.26 13.32
CA GLY A 333 50.54 -7.33 14.70
C GLY A 333 51.55 -7.88 15.72
N ALA A 334 52.59 -8.57 15.25
CA ALA A 334 53.67 -9.12 16.07
C ALA A 334 54.84 -8.14 16.29
N LYS A 335 54.77 -6.89 15.79
CA LYS A 335 55.82 -5.88 16.03
C LYS A 335 55.63 -5.32 17.46
N PRO A 336 56.62 -5.47 18.38
CA PRO A 336 56.42 -5.11 19.78
C PRO A 336 56.20 -3.60 19.94
N LYS A 337 55.17 -3.21 20.72
CA LYS A 337 55.06 -1.87 21.29
C LYS A 337 56.32 -1.63 22.13
N ASN A 338 57.21 -0.77 21.66
CA ASN A 338 58.38 -0.36 22.42
C ASN A 338 57.89 0.33 23.71
N ARG A 339 57.88 -0.42 24.82
CA ARG A 339 57.58 0.08 26.16
C ARG A 339 58.80 0.89 26.58
N LYS A 340 58.62 2.21 26.69
CA LYS A 340 59.53 3.10 27.42
C LYS A 340 59.81 2.48 28.80
N THR A 341 61.07 2.37 29.17
CA THR A 341 61.51 2.11 30.53
C THR A 341 62.45 3.22 30.96
N ALA A 342 62.09 3.81 32.10
CA ALA A 342 62.84 4.66 33.03
C ALA A 342 63.54 5.90 32.45
#